data_AF-A0A8J3XBH9-F1
#
_entry.id   AF-A0A8J3XBH9-F1
#
_cell.length_a   1.000
_cell.length_b   1.000
_cell.length_c   1.000
_cell.angle_alpha   90.00
_cell.angle_beta   90.00
_cell.angle_gamma   90.00
#
_symmetry.space_group_name_H-M   'P 1'
#
loop_
_entity.id
_entity.type
_entity.pdbx_description
1 polymer ?
#
loop_
_entity_poly.entity_id
_entity_poly.type
_entity_poly.pdbx_seq_one_letter_code
_entity_poly.pdbx_strand_id
1 'polypeptide(L)'
;MTEAAPTSEQSQLSLGTAAARNLATTTKSVPQMQEITSRHLLRVLPWVQVVGGAYRVNRRLSYGVGDGRITFVSTGAEVRVIPAELCELAALRRFDDTDVLSALARRFVQREFEPDEVIVSAGTPVDQVVLIAHGKVNKLGAGAYGHESTLAVLADGDHFGEQLLTEESDTWDFTVRAITPCTVLIMTREAFQDVAAQSPELRAHLAELRSGSHRAANAHGEAEIELAAGHVGEVTLPGTFVDYEVSPREYELSVAQTILRVHSRVADLYNEPMNQTEQQLRLTIEALRERQEHELVNNREFGLLHNADLGQRIHTRTGPPTPDDMDALLAKVWKEPAFIFAHPKAIAAFARECNSRGLYPQSTELNGNRVPAWRGVPILPCNKIPVSDRGLSSIMAMRVGEAEQGVVGLHRTGLPDEYQPGLSVRFMGISDKAIISYLVTTYYSAAVLVPDALGVLESVEIG
;
A
#
# COMPACT_ATOMS: atom_id res chain seq x y z
N MET A 1 -40.97 -2.86 81.44
CA MET A 1 -40.80 -3.56 80.14
C MET A 1 -39.49 -3.08 79.54
N THR A 2 -38.39 -3.74 79.91
CA THR A 2 -37.10 -3.58 79.24
C THR A 2 -36.32 -4.87 79.46
N GLU A 3 -36.30 -5.75 78.46
CA GLU A 3 -35.38 -6.88 78.43
C GLU A 3 -35.01 -7.12 76.96
N ALA A 4 -33.83 -6.66 76.60
CA ALA A 4 -33.23 -6.94 75.30
C ALA A 4 -32.55 -8.32 75.39
N ALA A 5 -33.01 -9.26 74.56
CA ALA A 5 -32.44 -10.60 74.47
C ALA A 5 -31.02 -10.57 73.86
N PRO A 6 -30.09 -11.43 74.32
CA PRO A 6 -28.77 -11.56 73.70
C PRO A 6 -28.91 -12.29 72.36
N THR A 7 -28.32 -11.72 71.31
CA THR A 7 -28.19 -12.37 70.01
C THR A 7 -27.19 -13.52 70.15
N SER A 8 -27.63 -14.74 69.85
CA SER A 8 -26.80 -15.94 69.89
C SER A 8 -25.65 -15.84 68.89
N GLU A 9 -24.42 -15.75 69.39
CA GLU A 9 -23.21 -16.02 68.61
C GLU A 9 -23.25 -17.47 68.13
N GLN A 10 -23.56 -17.67 66.85
CA GLN A 10 -23.39 -18.97 66.20
C GLN A 10 -21.90 -19.33 66.25
N SER A 11 -21.53 -20.30 67.08
CA SER A 11 -20.17 -20.82 67.17
C SER A 11 -19.74 -21.38 65.82
N GLN A 12 -18.75 -20.74 65.18
CA GLN A 12 -18.19 -21.21 63.91
C GLN A 12 -17.58 -22.61 64.10
N LEU A 13 -18.15 -23.61 63.42
CA LEU A 13 -17.73 -25.03 63.50
C LEU A 13 -16.54 -25.39 62.59
N SER A 14 -16.03 -24.46 61.78
CA SER A 14 -14.90 -24.70 60.87
C SER A 14 -14.17 -23.39 60.54
N LEU A 15 -12.91 -23.51 60.09
CA LEU A 15 -12.12 -22.38 59.62
C LEU A 15 -12.78 -21.75 58.38
N GLY A 16 -13.05 -20.46 58.43
CA GLY A 16 -13.60 -19.72 57.28
C GLY A 16 -12.66 -19.75 56.07
N THR A 17 -13.23 -19.82 54.86
CA THR A 17 -12.49 -19.90 53.59
C THR A 17 -11.49 -18.73 53.40
N ALA A 18 -11.77 -17.56 53.95
CA ALA A 18 -10.85 -16.41 53.94
C ALA A 18 -9.59 -16.64 54.78
N ALA A 19 -9.72 -17.26 55.97
CA ALA A 19 -8.59 -17.60 56.82
C ALA A 19 -7.80 -18.79 56.25
N ALA A 20 -8.48 -19.77 55.65
CA ALA A 20 -7.84 -20.86 54.91
C ALA A 20 -7.05 -20.35 53.68
N ARG A 21 -7.53 -19.30 53.01
CA ARG A 21 -6.86 -18.69 51.85
C ARG A 21 -5.53 -18.02 52.19
N ASN A 22 -5.35 -17.53 53.42
CA ASN A 22 -4.07 -16.98 53.87
C ASN A 22 -2.95 -18.02 53.93
N LEU A 23 -3.31 -19.30 54.10
CA LEU A 23 -2.39 -20.43 54.16
C LEU A 23 -2.39 -21.29 52.88
N ALA A 24 -3.35 -21.09 51.98
CA ALA A 24 -3.46 -21.84 50.73
C ALA A 24 -2.65 -21.20 49.59
N THR A 25 -1.90 -22.02 48.87
CA THR A 25 -1.24 -21.59 47.62
C THR A 25 -2.27 -21.34 46.53
N THR A 26 -2.38 -20.10 46.06
CA THR A 26 -3.24 -19.76 44.92
C THR A 26 -2.51 -20.09 43.62
N THR A 27 -3.09 -20.96 42.79
CA THR A 27 -2.62 -21.18 41.41
C THR A 27 -2.83 -19.91 40.61
N LYS A 28 -1.76 -19.36 40.04
CA LYS A 28 -1.77 -18.13 39.23
C LYS A 28 -1.56 -18.48 37.76
N SER A 29 -2.32 -17.86 36.86
CA SER A 29 -2.01 -17.89 35.44
C SER A 29 -0.82 -16.95 35.14
N VAL A 30 -0.17 -17.15 33.99
CA VAL A 30 0.74 -16.14 33.43
C VAL A 30 -0.03 -14.83 33.17
N PRO A 31 0.63 -13.67 33.26
CA PRO A 31 0.02 -12.40 32.85
C PRO A 31 -0.62 -12.51 31.46
N GLN A 32 -1.83 -12.00 31.31
CA GLN A 32 -2.58 -11.99 30.05
C GLN A 32 -2.65 -10.56 29.51
N MET A 33 -2.62 -10.40 28.18
CA MET A 33 -2.66 -9.10 27.52
C MET A 33 -3.70 -9.13 26.39
N GLN A 34 -4.64 -8.20 26.41
CA GLN A 34 -5.74 -8.14 25.43
C GLN A 34 -5.29 -7.73 24.02
N GLU A 35 -4.15 -7.02 23.92
CA GLU A 35 -3.61 -6.55 22.64
C GLU A 35 -3.02 -7.67 21.77
N ILE A 36 -2.82 -8.88 22.31
CA ILE A 36 -2.28 -10.02 21.58
C ILE A 36 -3.29 -10.50 20.54
N THR A 37 -2.90 -10.45 19.27
CA THR A 37 -3.70 -10.95 18.15
C THR A 37 -3.11 -12.24 17.60
N SER A 38 -3.81 -12.88 16.65
CA SER A 38 -3.31 -14.07 15.95
C SER A 38 -2.08 -13.80 15.09
N ARG A 39 -1.80 -12.53 14.73
CA ARG A 39 -0.70 -12.08 13.88
C ARG A 39 -0.50 -12.94 12.63
N HIS A 40 -1.59 -13.15 11.89
CA HIS A 40 -1.58 -14.07 10.75
C HIS A 40 -0.55 -13.69 9.70
N LEU A 41 -0.35 -12.38 9.45
CA LEU A 41 0.59 -11.91 8.44
C LEU A 41 2.02 -12.33 8.79
N LEU A 42 2.45 -12.10 10.03
CA LEU A 42 3.80 -12.48 10.49
C LEU A 42 4.05 -13.99 10.43
N ARG A 43 3.00 -14.80 10.61
CA ARG A 43 3.08 -16.26 10.66
C ARG A 43 3.13 -16.93 9.29
N VAL A 44 2.47 -16.36 8.29
CA VAL A 44 2.35 -16.97 6.95
C VAL A 44 3.31 -16.36 5.92
N LEU A 45 3.86 -15.18 6.19
CA LEU A 45 4.79 -14.52 5.28
C LEU A 45 6.14 -15.26 5.26
N PRO A 46 6.67 -15.63 4.08
CA PRO A 46 8.02 -16.16 3.96
C PRO A 46 9.06 -15.08 4.27
N TRP A 47 10.05 -15.42 5.08
CA TRP A 47 11.06 -14.47 5.57
C TRP A 47 12.42 -14.70 4.89
N VAL A 48 13.01 -13.63 4.36
CA VAL A 48 14.31 -13.61 3.68
C VAL A 48 15.35 -12.92 4.55
N GLN A 49 16.49 -13.59 4.74
CA GLN A 49 17.58 -13.11 5.57
C GLN A 49 18.38 -12.01 4.84
N VAL A 50 18.48 -10.83 5.47
CA VAL A 50 19.17 -9.66 4.92
C VAL A 50 20.43 -9.36 5.74
N VAL A 51 21.58 -9.90 5.31
CA VAL A 51 22.86 -9.77 6.01
C VAL A 51 23.43 -8.34 5.94
N GLY A 52 23.27 -7.68 4.79
CA GLY A 52 23.81 -6.34 4.51
C GLY A 52 22.94 -5.17 4.97
N GLY A 53 21.80 -5.41 5.63
CA GLY A 53 20.86 -4.38 6.08
C GLY A 53 19.94 -3.81 4.98
N ALA A 54 20.22 -4.07 3.70
CA ALA A 54 19.37 -3.69 2.57
C ALA A 54 19.11 -4.88 1.62
N TYR A 55 17.92 -4.91 1.02
CA TYR A 55 17.49 -5.90 0.04
C TYR A 55 17.07 -5.21 -1.26
N ARG A 56 17.73 -5.52 -2.37
CA ARG A 56 17.47 -4.90 -3.67
C ARG A 56 16.59 -5.77 -4.55
N VAL A 57 15.51 -5.21 -5.07
CA VAL A 57 14.61 -5.90 -6.01
C VAL A 57 14.99 -5.50 -7.44
N ASN A 58 15.48 -6.45 -8.22
CA ASN A 58 15.81 -6.23 -9.63
C ASN A 58 14.63 -6.68 -10.51
N ARG A 59 14.10 -5.76 -11.31
CA ARG A 59 12.98 -6.03 -12.22
C ARG A 59 13.41 -5.83 -13.67
N ARG A 60 12.66 -6.48 -14.56
CA ARG A 60 12.70 -6.21 -15.99
C ARG A 60 11.96 -4.89 -16.26
N LEU A 61 12.49 -4.09 -17.17
CA LEU A 61 11.79 -2.91 -17.67
C LEU A 61 10.64 -3.35 -18.62
N SER A 62 9.40 -3.06 -18.27
CA SER A 62 8.23 -3.31 -19.14
C SER A 62 7.27 -2.12 -19.08
N TYR A 63 7.21 -1.34 -20.15
CA TYR A 63 6.22 -0.30 -20.37
C TYR A 63 5.69 -0.41 -21.81
N GLY A 64 4.43 -0.06 -22.02
CA GLY A 64 3.74 -0.20 -23.30
C GLY A 64 3.74 1.12 -24.04
N VAL A 65 4.72 1.35 -24.91
CA VAL A 65 4.72 2.56 -25.76
C VAL A 65 3.67 2.43 -26.85
N GLY A 66 2.82 3.44 -27.00
CA GLY A 66 1.93 3.67 -28.13
C GLY A 66 0.45 3.36 -27.90
N ASP A 67 0.00 3.16 -26.66
CA ASP A 67 -1.41 2.90 -26.33
C ASP A 67 -2.21 4.15 -25.93
N GLY A 68 -1.57 5.33 -25.89
CA GLY A 68 -2.17 6.60 -25.51
C GLY A 68 -2.33 6.80 -24.01
N ARG A 69 -1.77 5.91 -23.17
CA ARG A 69 -1.84 5.98 -21.71
C ARG A 69 -0.45 6.02 -21.11
N ILE A 70 -0.29 6.83 -20.08
CA ILE A 70 0.99 7.01 -19.42
C ILE A 70 1.16 5.99 -18.31
N THR A 71 2.28 5.28 -18.33
CA THR A 71 2.69 4.37 -17.26
C THR A 71 3.55 5.07 -16.20
N PHE A 72 3.37 4.68 -14.95
CA PHE A 72 4.08 5.25 -13.79
C PHE A 72 4.89 4.18 -13.05
N VAL A 73 5.96 4.61 -12.38
CA VAL A 73 6.68 3.80 -11.39
C VAL A 73 6.30 4.29 -10.00
N SER A 74 5.93 3.36 -9.12
CA SER A 74 5.69 3.62 -7.70
C SER A 74 6.84 3.08 -6.84
N THR A 75 7.40 3.95 -6.00
CA THR A 75 8.39 3.61 -4.98
C THR A 75 7.84 4.03 -3.61
N GLY A 76 7.21 3.09 -2.91
CA GLY A 76 6.50 3.42 -1.66
C GLY A 76 5.25 4.24 -1.97
N ALA A 77 5.11 5.38 -1.30
CA ALA A 77 4.06 6.34 -1.59
C ALA A 77 4.42 7.34 -2.71
N GLU A 78 5.67 7.35 -3.19
CA GLU A 78 6.13 8.27 -4.23
C GLU A 78 5.88 7.68 -5.62
N VAL A 79 5.19 8.45 -6.47
CA VAL A 79 4.84 8.09 -7.84
C VAL A 79 5.62 8.99 -8.80
N ARG A 80 6.20 8.40 -9.84
CA ARG A 80 6.89 9.12 -10.90
C ARG A 80 6.48 8.60 -12.27
N VAL A 81 6.42 9.48 -13.25
CA VAL A 81 6.23 9.10 -14.66
C VAL A 81 7.52 8.53 -15.24
N ILE A 82 7.41 7.47 -16.05
CA ILE A 82 8.55 6.94 -16.78
C ILE A 82 8.91 7.94 -17.88
N PRO A 83 10.19 8.38 -18.03
CA PRO A 83 10.57 9.38 -19.01
C PRO A 83 10.10 9.07 -20.44
N ALA A 84 10.22 7.82 -20.88
CA ALA A 84 9.81 7.39 -22.22
C ALA A 84 8.28 7.47 -22.45
N GLU A 85 7.48 7.37 -21.40
CA GLU A 85 6.01 7.42 -21.48
C GLU A 85 5.49 8.86 -21.68
N LEU A 86 6.34 9.88 -21.48
CA LEU A 86 5.98 11.25 -21.84
C LEU A 86 5.73 11.42 -23.34
N CYS A 87 6.22 10.50 -24.18
CA CYS A 87 5.93 10.47 -25.61
C CYS A 87 4.46 10.11 -25.93
N GLU A 88 3.67 9.65 -24.96
CA GLU A 88 2.21 9.52 -25.15
C GLU A 88 1.52 10.88 -25.26
N LEU A 89 2.14 11.95 -24.74
CA LEU A 89 1.70 13.32 -24.94
C LEU A 89 1.90 13.71 -26.41
N ALA A 90 0.86 14.26 -27.04
CA ALA A 90 0.85 14.54 -28.48
C ALA A 90 2.02 15.46 -28.90
N ALA A 91 2.39 16.42 -28.05
CA ALA A 91 3.49 17.34 -28.29
C ALA A 91 4.88 16.68 -28.22
N LEU A 92 5.02 15.51 -27.58
CA LEU A 92 6.31 14.83 -27.36
C LEU A 92 6.43 13.49 -28.09
N ARG A 93 5.40 13.05 -28.82
CA ARG A 93 5.34 11.74 -29.48
C ARG A 93 6.50 11.36 -30.40
N ARG A 94 7.21 12.35 -30.96
CA ARG A 94 8.37 12.15 -31.86
C ARG A 94 9.67 12.71 -31.28
N PHE A 95 9.73 12.88 -29.97
CA PHE A 95 10.88 13.44 -29.29
C PHE A 95 11.69 12.32 -28.63
N ASP A 96 12.91 12.11 -29.11
CA ASP A 96 13.70 10.91 -28.78
C ASP A 96 14.82 11.17 -27.76
N ASP A 97 14.99 12.41 -27.29
CA ASP A 97 16.04 12.75 -26.32
C ASP A 97 15.65 12.31 -24.90
N THR A 98 16.20 11.18 -24.48
CA THR A 98 15.93 10.56 -23.18
C THR A 98 16.38 11.40 -21.99
N ASP A 99 17.42 12.23 -22.14
CA ASP A 99 17.94 13.05 -21.03
C ASP A 99 16.98 14.21 -20.76
N VAL A 100 16.47 14.84 -21.82
CA VAL A 100 15.46 15.90 -21.71
C VAL A 100 14.13 15.34 -21.22
N LEU A 101 13.69 14.19 -21.72
CA LEU A 101 12.49 13.50 -21.19
C LEU A 101 12.65 13.17 -19.70
N SER A 102 13.84 12.75 -19.27
CA SER A 102 14.14 12.50 -17.86
C SER A 102 14.11 13.79 -17.03
N ALA A 103 14.57 14.91 -17.58
CA ALA A 103 14.49 16.22 -16.94
C ALA A 103 13.04 16.69 -16.79
N LEU A 104 12.19 16.50 -17.81
CA LEU A 104 10.76 16.79 -17.76
C LEU A 104 10.04 15.91 -16.73
N ALA A 105 10.29 14.60 -16.73
CA ALA A 105 9.69 13.66 -15.78
C ALA A 105 9.93 14.06 -14.32
N ARG A 106 11.12 14.61 -14.00
CA ARG A 106 11.48 15.10 -12.66
C ARG A 106 10.76 16.39 -12.24
N ARG A 107 10.15 17.12 -13.17
CA ARG A 107 9.39 18.36 -12.89
C ARG A 107 7.94 18.10 -12.52
N PHE A 108 7.45 16.88 -12.72
CA PHE A 108 6.14 16.48 -12.24
C PHE A 108 6.14 16.32 -10.72
N VAL A 109 5.19 16.97 -10.07
CA VAL A 109 4.99 16.93 -8.61
C VAL A 109 3.72 16.15 -8.30
N GLN A 110 3.83 15.16 -7.43
CA GLN A 110 2.69 14.38 -6.94
C GLN A 110 1.76 15.23 -6.07
N ARG A 111 0.46 15.13 -6.34
CA ARG A 111 -0.62 15.67 -5.50
C ARG A 111 -1.72 14.64 -5.32
N GLU A 112 -2.27 14.60 -4.12
CA GLU A 112 -3.41 13.76 -3.76
C GLU A 112 -4.67 14.62 -3.68
N PHE A 113 -5.79 14.09 -4.17
CA PHE A 113 -7.11 14.73 -4.15
C PHE A 113 -8.14 13.77 -3.56
N GLU A 114 -8.98 14.27 -2.67
CA GLU A 114 -10.11 13.53 -2.12
C GLU A 114 -11.32 13.56 -3.07
N PRO A 115 -12.29 12.63 -2.93
CA PRO A 115 -13.53 12.67 -3.71
C PRO A 115 -14.23 14.04 -3.63
N ASP A 116 -14.78 14.47 -4.75
CA ASP A 116 -15.43 15.77 -4.98
C ASP A 116 -14.49 16.99 -5.00
N GLU A 117 -13.19 16.83 -4.74
CA GLU A 117 -12.23 17.93 -4.92
C GLU A 117 -12.01 18.25 -6.41
N VAL A 118 -11.89 19.55 -6.70
CA VAL A 118 -11.68 20.06 -8.05
C VAL A 118 -10.18 20.19 -8.33
N ILE A 119 -9.71 19.55 -9.40
CA ILE A 119 -8.32 19.57 -9.82
C ILE A 119 -8.04 20.82 -10.68
N VAL A 120 -8.94 21.13 -11.61
CA VAL A 120 -8.93 22.36 -12.43
C VAL A 120 -10.36 22.83 -12.67
N SER A 121 -10.54 24.13 -12.87
CA SER A 121 -11.84 24.77 -13.05
C SER A 121 -11.97 25.38 -14.44
N ALA A 122 -13.14 25.25 -15.06
CA ALA A 122 -13.42 25.91 -16.32
C ALA A 122 -13.24 27.45 -16.20
N GLY A 123 -12.68 28.06 -17.24
CA GLY A 123 -12.42 29.50 -17.33
C GLY A 123 -11.15 29.98 -16.62
N THR A 124 -10.40 29.11 -15.93
CA THR A 124 -9.07 29.48 -15.42
C THR A 124 -7.99 29.25 -16.50
N PRO A 125 -6.86 29.97 -16.47
CA PRO A 125 -5.78 29.73 -17.44
C PRO A 125 -5.24 28.29 -17.39
N VAL A 126 -4.86 27.76 -18.55
CA VAL A 126 -4.15 26.47 -18.64
C VAL A 126 -2.68 26.71 -18.25
N ASP A 127 -2.37 26.43 -17.00
CA ASP A 127 -1.08 26.68 -16.36
C ASP A 127 -0.36 25.39 -15.93
N GLN A 128 -0.97 24.23 -16.14
CA GLN A 128 -0.41 22.95 -15.73
C GLN A 128 -0.81 21.79 -16.66
N VAL A 129 0.09 20.81 -16.79
CA VAL A 129 -0.18 19.48 -17.36
C VAL A 129 -0.44 18.53 -16.21
N VAL A 130 -1.49 17.72 -16.31
CA VAL A 130 -1.90 16.78 -15.27
C VAL A 130 -1.93 15.37 -15.84
N LEU A 131 -1.22 14.45 -15.18
CA LEU A 131 -1.24 13.02 -15.48
C LEU A 131 -1.94 12.29 -14.33
N ILE A 132 -2.90 11.41 -14.66
CA ILE A 132 -3.66 10.67 -13.66
C ILE A 132 -2.92 9.36 -13.38
N ALA A 133 -2.19 9.31 -12.28
CA ALA A 133 -1.47 8.12 -11.89
C ALA A 133 -2.40 7.05 -11.30
N HIS A 134 -3.38 7.48 -10.51
CA HIS A 134 -4.39 6.59 -9.96
C HIS A 134 -5.67 7.34 -9.61
N GLY A 135 -6.81 6.68 -9.81
CA GLY A 135 -8.13 7.17 -9.45
C GLY A 135 -8.96 7.56 -10.66
N LYS A 136 -10.19 8.01 -10.42
CA LYS A 136 -11.13 8.41 -11.47
C LYS A 136 -11.58 9.84 -11.28
N VAL A 137 -11.62 10.58 -12.39
CA VAL A 137 -12.05 11.97 -12.42
C VAL A 137 -13.12 12.18 -13.49
N ASN A 138 -14.06 13.08 -13.21
CA ASN A 138 -15.04 13.54 -14.18
C ASN A 138 -14.53 14.82 -14.84
N LYS A 139 -14.53 14.84 -16.18
CA LYS A 139 -14.37 16.03 -17.00
C LYS A 139 -15.76 16.61 -17.26
N LEU A 140 -16.04 17.78 -16.70
CA LEU A 140 -17.35 18.44 -16.70
C LEU A 140 -17.30 19.67 -17.61
N GLY A 141 -18.31 19.84 -18.45
CA GLY A 141 -18.44 21.00 -19.33
C GLY A 141 -19.84 21.58 -19.31
N ALA A 142 -20.01 22.72 -19.97
CA ALA A 142 -21.31 23.35 -20.15
C ALA A 142 -22.20 22.48 -21.05
N GLY A 143 -23.29 21.94 -20.49
CA GLY A 143 -24.31 21.22 -21.25
C GLY A 143 -25.20 22.17 -22.07
N ALA A 144 -25.98 21.60 -23.00
CA ALA A 144 -26.84 22.34 -23.95
C ALA A 144 -27.87 23.31 -23.32
N TYR A 145 -28.11 23.22 -22.02
CA TYR A 145 -29.06 24.05 -21.26
C TYR A 145 -28.42 24.78 -20.05
N GLY A 146 -27.09 24.91 -20.02
CA GLY A 146 -26.38 25.62 -18.94
C GLY A 146 -26.18 24.83 -17.64
N HIS A 147 -26.54 23.55 -17.62
CA HIS A 147 -26.20 22.63 -16.53
C HIS A 147 -24.83 21.96 -16.79
N GLU A 148 -24.05 21.69 -15.73
CA GLU A 148 -22.83 20.88 -15.85
C GLU A 148 -23.18 19.48 -16.36
N SER A 149 -22.59 19.10 -17.50
CA SER A 149 -22.68 17.75 -18.06
C SER A 149 -21.33 17.06 -18.02
N THR A 150 -21.32 15.77 -17.72
CA THR A 150 -20.09 14.96 -17.79
C THR A 150 -19.72 14.75 -19.25
N LEU A 151 -18.61 15.35 -19.69
CA LEU A 151 -18.06 15.20 -21.02
C LEU A 151 -17.33 13.86 -21.18
N ALA A 152 -16.55 13.49 -20.17
CA ALA A 152 -15.78 12.25 -20.15
C ALA A 152 -15.45 11.84 -18.71
N VAL A 153 -15.15 10.54 -18.52
CA VAL A 153 -14.54 10.01 -17.30
C VAL A 153 -13.11 9.64 -17.66
N LEU A 154 -12.14 10.20 -16.94
CA LEU A 154 -10.72 9.86 -17.08
C LEU A 154 -10.28 8.99 -15.90
N ALA A 155 -9.36 8.08 -16.14
CA ALA A 155 -8.86 7.11 -15.16
C ALA A 155 -7.34 6.97 -15.25
N ASP A 156 -6.79 5.99 -14.54
CA ASP A 156 -5.38 5.62 -14.51
C ASP A 156 -4.75 5.60 -15.92
N GLY A 157 -3.68 6.38 -16.07
CA GLY A 157 -2.94 6.53 -17.33
C GLY A 157 -3.43 7.65 -18.24
N ASP A 158 -4.62 8.19 -18.02
CA ASP A 158 -5.11 9.33 -18.80
C ASP A 158 -4.43 10.65 -18.37
N HIS A 159 -4.40 11.63 -19.27
CA HIS A 159 -3.81 12.94 -19.04
C HIS A 159 -4.65 14.07 -19.65
N PHE A 160 -4.40 15.29 -19.21
CA PHE A 160 -4.99 16.50 -19.79
C PHE A 160 -4.12 17.73 -19.57
N GLY A 161 -4.36 18.79 -20.36
CA GLY A 161 -3.57 20.02 -20.31
C GLY A 161 -2.35 20.04 -21.22
N GLU A 162 -2.16 19.00 -22.06
CA GLU A 162 -1.01 18.93 -22.97
C GLU A 162 -0.95 20.08 -23.98
N GLN A 163 -2.07 20.79 -24.22
CA GLN A 163 -2.08 22.01 -25.03
C GLN A 163 -1.16 23.11 -24.48
N LEU A 164 -0.82 23.07 -23.19
CA LEU A 164 0.17 23.96 -22.57
C LEU A 164 1.55 23.88 -23.25
N LEU A 165 1.90 22.71 -23.79
CA LEU A 165 3.21 22.46 -24.39
C LEU A 165 3.35 23.18 -25.75
N THR A 166 2.23 23.37 -26.45
CA THR A 166 2.17 23.94 -27.80
C THR A 166 1.62 25.37 -27.84
N GLU A 167 0.73 25.75 -26.93
CA GLU A 167 -0.02 27.00 -26.97
C GLU A 167 0.40 28.00 -25.88
N GLU A 168 0.41 29.29 -26.23
CA GLU A 168 0.91 30.38 -25.38
C GLU A 168 -0.14 30.96 -24.43
N SER A 169 -1.44 30.80 -24.68
CA SER A 169 -2.51 31.22 -23.76
C SER A 169 -3.83 30.57 -24.11
N ASP A 170 -4.32 29.72 -23.23
CA ASP A 170 -5.63 29.10 -23.32
C ASP A 170 -6.28 29.05 -21.93
N THR A 171 -7.60 28.91 -21.87
CA THR A 171 -8.36 28.70 -20.63
C THR A 171 -8.95 27.31 -20.63
N TRP A 172 -9.12 26.71 -19.44
CA TRP A 172 -9.79 25.43 -19.35
C TRP A 172 -11.24 25.53 -19.84
N ASP A 173 -11.61 24.78 -20.85
CA ASP A 173 -13.02 24.70 -21.31
C ASP A 173 -13.91 23.85 -20.41
N PHE A 174 -13.31 23.20 -19.40
CA PHE A 174 -13.95 22.19 -18.58
C PHE A 174 -13.40 22.21 -17.15
N THR A 175 -14.21 21.72 -16.21
CA THR A 175 -13.82 21.47 -14.82
C THR A 175 -13.47 19.99 -14.68
N VAL A 176 -12.41 19.67 -13.95
CA VAL A 176 -12.07 18.27 -13.61
C VAL A 176 -12.27 18.06 -12.11
N ARG A 177 -13.11 17.10 -11.74
CA ARG A 177 -13.46 16.79 -10.34
C ARG A 177 -13.19 15.32 -10.03
N ALA A 178 -12.57 15.05 -8.89
CA ALA A 178 -12.29 13.69 -8.42
C ALA A 178 -13.57 12.93 -8.05
N ILE A 179 -13.67 11.67 -8.49
CA ILE A 179 -14.77 10.74 -8.15
C ILE A 179 -14.33 9.78 -7.04
N THR A 180 -13.08 9.33 -7.10
CA THR A 180 -12.40 8.51 -6.09
C THR A 180 -11.23 9.33 -5.51
N PRO A 181 -10.58 8.89 -4.41
CA PRO A 181 -9.27 9.40 -4.08
C PRO A 181 -8.36 9.29 -5.31
N CYS A 182 -7.68 10.37 -5.67
CA CYS A 182 -6.86 10.45 -6.87
C CYS A 182 -5.42 10.83 -6.52
N THR A 183 -4.46 10.13 -7.11
CA THR A 183 -3.05 10.53 -7.13
C THR A 183 -2.71 11.03 -8.52
N VAL A 184 -2.32 12.29 -8.64
CA VAL A 184 -2.00 12.93 -9.92
C VAL A 184 -0.60 13.51 -9.90
N LEU A 185 0.05 13.53 -11.07
CA LEU A 185 1.32 14.20 -11.29
C LEU A 185 1.08 15.49 -12.05
N ILE A 186 1.53 16.61 -11.49
CA ILE A 186 1.31 17.95 -12.05
C ILE A 186 2.64 18.59 -12.40
N MET A 187 2.78 19.06 -13.64
CA MET A 187 3.88 19.92 -14.07
C MET A 187 3.33 21.30 -14.43
N THR A 188 3.87 22.34 -13.79
CA THR A 188 3.46 23.73 -14.07
C THR A 188 4.10 24.26 -15.34
N ARG A 189 3.50 25.31 -15.91
CA ARG A 189 4.04 26.03 -17.07
C ARG A 189 5.46 26.53 -16.83
N GLU A 190 5.71 27.09 -15.65
CA GLU A 190 7.03 27.60 -15.25
C GLU A 190 8.07 26.47 -15.24
N ALA A 191 7.74 25.33 -14.63
CA ALA A 191 8.66 24.20 -14.56
C ALA A 191 8.98 23.60 -15.94
N PHE A 192 8.00 23.58 -16.85
CA PHE A 192 8.21 23.20 -18.24
C PHE A 192 9.10 24.20 -18.98
N GLN A 193 8.82 25.50 -18.85
CA GLN A 193 9.60 26.57 -19.48
C GLN A 193 11.06 26.56 -19.03
N ASP A 194 11.34 26.27 -17.76
CA ASP A 194 12.71 26.10 -17.26
C ASP A 194 13.49 25.02 -18.02
N VAL A 195 12.87 23.87 -18.26
CA VAL A 195 13.50 22.75 -18.97
C VAL A 195 13.65 23.08 -20.45
N ALA A 196 12.62 23.66 -21.07
CA ALA A 196 12.68 24.11 -22.46
C ALA A 196 13.73 25.21 -22.68
N ALA A 197 13.93 26.12 -21.73
CA ALA A 197 14.98 27.13 -21.81
C ALA A 197 16.39 26.53 -21.80
N GLN A 198 16.57 25.38 -21.16
CA GLN A 198 17.84 24.67 -21.04
C GLN A 198 18.10 23.68 -22.18
N SER A 199 17.09 23.31 -22.97
CA SER A 199 17.21 22.41 -24.12
C SER A 199 16.85 23.10 -25.45
N PRO A 200 17.85 23.39 -26.31
CA PRO A 200 17.61 23.86 -27.67
C PRO A 200 16.79 22.88 -28.52
N GLU A 201 17.00 21.57 -28.33
CA GLU A 201 16.35 20.48 -29.08
C GLU A 201 14.85 20.46 -28.82
N LEU A 202 14.44 20.53 -27.55
CA LEU A 202 13.03 20.56 -27.16
C LEU A 202 12.32 21.78 -27.74
N ARG A 203 12.97 22.95 -27.74
CA ARG A 203 12.39 24.18 -28.33
C ARG A 203 12.23 24.06 -29.84
N ALA A 204 13.22 23.49 -30.53
CA ALA A 204 13.15 23.28 -31.97
C ALA A 204 11.98 22.35 -32.34
N HIS A 205 11.87 21.22 -31.63
CA HIS A 205 10.78 20.26 -31.80
C HIS A 205 9.39 20.88 -31.60
N LEU A 206 9.20 21.65 -30.52
CA LEU A 206 7.92 22.31 -30.26
C LEU A 206 7.62 23.43 -31.26
N ALA A 207 8.64 24.16 -31.73
CA ALA A 207 8.47 25.18 -32.76
C ALA A 207 8.06 24.56 -34.10
N GLU A 208 8.62 23.41 -34.47
CA GLU A 208 8.22 22.66 -35.65
C GLU A 208 6.74 22.23 -35.56
N LEU A 209 6.32 21.67 -34.41
CA LEU A 209 4.93 21.32 -34.14
C LEU A 209 3.97 22.51 -34.28
N ARG A 210 4.34 23.68 -33.73
CA ARG A 210 3.56 24.92 -33.87
C ARG A 210 3.47 25.39 -35.32
N SER A 211 4.57 25.30 -36.07
CA SER A 211 4.64 25.72 -37.48
C SER A 211 3.93 24.74 -38.44
N GLY A 212 3.85 23.46 -38.07
CA GLY A 212 3.18 22.40 -38.82
C GLY A 212 1.65 22.51 -38.83
N SER A 213 1.07 23.26 -37.88
CA SER A 213 -0.38 23.52 -37.79
C SER A 213 -0.92 24.44 -38.90
N HIS A 214 -0.08 24.89 -39.84
CA HIS A 214 -0.46 25.69 -41.02
C HIS A 214 -0.35 24.95 -42.37
N ARG A 215 -0.35 23.61 -42.41
CA ARG A 215 -0.66 22.90 -43.66
C ARG A 215 -2.16 22.67 -43.79
N ALA A 216 -2.77 23.50 -44.63
CA ALA A 216 -4.15 23.40 -45.07
C ALA A 216 -4.48 21.97 -45.50
N ALA A 217 -5.47 21.37 -44.83
CA ALA A 217 -6.21 20.26 -45.38
C ALA A 217 -6.84 20.71 -46.71
N ASN A 218 -6.76 19.87 -47.74
CA ASN A 218 -7.53 20.03 -48.96
C ASN A 218 -9.03 19.84 -48.67
N ALA A 219 -9.90 20.25 -49.59
CA ALA A 219 -11.35 20.45 -49.41
C ALA A 219 -12.18 19.22 -48.96
N HIS A 220 -11.54 18.08 -48.68
CA HIS A 220 -12.14 16.86 -48.14
C HIS A 220 -11.47 16.31 -46.86
N GLY A 221 -10.50 17.00 -46.26
CA GLY A 221 -10.04 16.68 -44.89
C GLY A 221 -9.20 15.40 -44.74
N GLU A 222 -8.55 14.91 -45.79
CA GLU A 222 -7.69 13.72 -45.73
C GLU A 222 -6.20 14.09 -45.63
N ALA A 223 -5.46 13.40 -44.76
CA ALA A 223 -4.00 13.48 -44.70
C ALA A 223 -3.37 12.67 -45.85
N GLU A 224 -2.34 13.23 -46.47
CA GLU A 224 -1.57 12.58 -47.54
C GLU A 224 -0.91 11.30 -47.00
N ILE A 225 -1.28 10.14 -47.56
CA ILE A 225 -0.69 8.84 -47.21
C ILE A 225 0.52 8.60 -48.12
N GLU A 226 1.72 8.64 -47.54
CA GLU A 226 2.94 8.12 -48.18
C GLU A 226 2.85 6.58 -48.21
N LEU A 227 2.45 6.04 -49.35
CA LEU A 227 2.44 4.61 -49.65
C LEU A 227 3.87 4.16 -49.98
N ALA A 228 4.56 3.58 -48.99
CA ALA A 228 5.74 2.74 -49.23
C ALA A 228 5.32 1.26 -49.15
N ALA A 229 4.86 0.71 -50.28
CA ALA A 229 4.67 -0.73 -50.43
C ALA A 229 5.92 -1.34 -51.08
N GLY A 230 6.62 -2.18 -50.32
CA GLY A 230 7.63 -3.08 -50.86
C GLY A 230 8.70 -3.42 -49.85
N HIS A 231 8.64 -4.61 -49.25
CA HIS A 231 9.83 -5.28 -48.71
C HIS A 231 9.77 -6.78 -49.04
N VAL A 232 10.71 -7.20 -49.88
CA VAL A 232 11.16 -8.58 -50.09
C VAL A 232 12.57 -8.64 -49.50
N GLY A 233 12.81 -9.47 -48.48
CA GLY A 233 14.14 -9.63 -47.85
C GLY A 233 14.12 -10.44 -46.55
N GLU A 234 15.28 -11.02 -46.19
CA GLU A 234 15.52 -11.75 -44.94
C GLU A 234 15.23 -10.87 -43.72
N VAL A 235 14.30 -11.31 -42.87
CA VAL A 235 13.94 -10.62 -41.63
C VAL A 235 15.13 -10.66 -40.69
N THR A 236 15.70 -9.50 -40.37
CA THR A 236 16.56 -9.34 -39.20
C THR A 236 15.70 -9.73 -38.00
N LEU A 237 15.95 -10.91 -37.42
CA LEU A 237 15.30 -11.31 -36.17
C LEU A 237 15.53 -10.17 -35.16
N PRO A 238 14.49 -9.60 -34.54
CA PRO A 238 14.67 -8.57 -33.54
C PRO A 238 15.55 -9.16 -32.43
N GLY A 239 16.75 -8.60 -32.27
CA GLY A 239 17.64 -8.91 -31.17
C GLY A 239 16.91 -8.55 -29.88
N THR A 240 16.27 -9.51 -29.26
CA THR A 240 15.53 -9.33 -28.02
C THR A 240 16.52 -9.45 -26.88
N PHE A 241 17.24 -8.36 -26.58
CA PHE A 241 17.85 -8.23 -25.28
C PHE A 241 16.77 -7.82 -24.27
N VAL A 242 16.83 -8.39 -23.07
CA VAL A 242 15.93 -8.04 -21.97
C VAL A 242 16.62 -6.95 -21.16
N ASP A 243 16.09 -5.73 -21.24
CA ASP A 243 16.64 -4.62 -20.46
C ASP A 243 16.20 -4.68 -18.99
N TYR A 244 17.05 -4.18 -18.11
CA TYR A 244 16.81 -4.13 -16.66
C TYR A 244 16.46 -2.72 -16.23
N GLU A 245 15.70 -2.60 -15.15
CA GLU A 245 15.45 -1.31 -14.52
C GLU A 245 16.78 -0.66 -14.04
N VAL A 246 17.06 0.55 -14.52
CA VAL A 246 18.35 1.24 -14.29
C VAL A 246 18.47 1.77 -12.85
N SER A 247 17.35 1.98 -12.16
CA SER A 247 17.27 2.43 -10.76
C SER A 247 16.42 1.47 -9.93
N PRO A 248 16.91 0.24 -9.66
CA PRO A 248 16.16 -0.76 -8.91
C PRO A 248 15.94 -0.32 -7.47
N ARG A 249 14.78 -0.69 -6.92
CA ARG A 249 14.42 -0.32 -5.56
C ARG A 249 15.21 -1.10 -4.51
N GLU A 250 15.75 -0.40 -3.53
CA GLU A 250 16.40 -0.95 -2.33
C GLU A 250 15.49 -0.79 -1.11
N TYR A 251 15.29 -1.88 -0.38
CA TYR A 251 14.52 -1.93 0.86
C TYR A 251 15.50 -2.02 2.03
N GLU A 252 15.63 -0.95 2.79
CA GLU A 252 16.38 -0.97 4.04
C GLU A 252 15.56 -1.64 5.15
N LEU A 253 16.24 -2.33 6.07
CA LEU A 253 15.60 -2.86 7.27
C LEU A 253 15.23 -1.73 8.22
N SER A 254 13.94 -1.60 8.51
CA SER A 254 13.46 -0.75 9.59
C SER A 254 13.72 -1.38 10.95
N VAL A 255 13.69 -0.57 12.00
CA VAL A 255 13.96 -0.99 13.38
C VAL A 255 12.82 -0.61 14.31
N ALA A 256 12.36 -1.56 15.13
CA ALA A 256 11.55 -1.27 16.30
C ALA A 256 12.33 -1.62 17.56
N GLN A 257 12.36 -0.69 18.52
CA GLN A 257 13.09 -0.84 19.77
C GLN A 257 12.25 -0.40 20.96
N THR A 258 12.44 -1.06 22.09
CA THR A 258 11.84 -0.66 23.36
C THR A 258 12.78 -0.99 24.52
N ILE A 259 12.69 -0.22 25.60
CA ILE A 259 13.48 -0.43 26.81
C ILE A 259 12.57 -1.01 27.89
N LEU A 260 12.82 -2.27 28.26
CA LEU A 260 12.20 -2.90 29.42
C LEU A 260 12.95 -2.47 30.68
N ARG A 261 12.22 -2.00 31.69
CA ARG A 261 12.77 -1.61 33.00
C ARG A 261 12.15 -2.44 34.11
N VAL A 262 12.99 -3.11 34.90
CA VAL A 262 12.55 -3.92 36.04
C VAL A 262 13.36 -3.53 37.26
N HIS A 263 12.70 -3.26 38.39
CA HIS A 263 13.40 -2.98 39.64
C HIS A 263 14.08 -4.27 40.15
N SER A 264 15.37 -4.20 40.49
CA SER A 264 16.17 -5.34 41.00
C SER A 264 15.47 -6.12 42.11
N ARG A 265 15.03 -5.44 43.18
CA ARG A 265 14.23 -6.04 44.26
C ARG A 265 13.04 -6.89 43.79
N VAL A 266 12.35 -6.49 42.71
CA VAL A 266 11.23 -7.25 42.16
C VAL A 266 11.72 -8.50 41.45
N ALA A 267 12.79 -8.36 40.68
CA ALA A 267 13.47 -9.47 40.03
C ALA A 267 14.19 -10.41 41.02
N ASP A 268 14.47 -9.99 42.26
CA ASP A 268 15.15 -10.83 43.26
C ASP A 268 14.15 -11.52 44.21
N LEU A 269 13.13 -10.80 44.68
CA LEU A 269 12.25 -11.27 45.78
C LEU A 269 10.91 -11.83 45.32
N TYR A 270 10.45 -11.50 44.10
CA TYR A 270 9.08 -11.81 43.66
C TYR A 270 9.03 -12.74 42.45
N ASN A 271 9.96 -13.71 42.36
CA ASN A 271 10.08 -14.63 41.21
C ASN A 271 9.30 -15.95 41.35
N GLU A 272 8.65 -16.21 42.47
CA GLU A 272 7.88 -17.44 42.64
C GLU A 272 6.37 -17.16 42.69
N PRO A 273 5.55 -17.94 41.96
CA PRO A 273 5.93 -19.07 41.11
C PRO A 273 6.43 -18.67 39.70
N MET A 274 6.56 -17.37 39.39
CA MET A 274 6.84 -16.87 38.04
C MET A 274 7.90 -15.79 38.04
N ASN A 275 8.90 -15.93 37.17
CA ASN A 275 9.97 -14.95 37.02
C ASN A 275 9.41 -13.63 36.44
N GLN A 276 9.52 -12.54 37.19
CA GLN A 276 8.92 -11.26 36.80
C GLN A 276 9.59 -10.68 35.54
N THR A 277 10.91 -10.80 35.46
CA THR A 277 11.68 -10.28 34.31
C THR A 277 11.31 -11.03 33.04
N GLU A 278 11.20 -12.36 33.10
CA GLU A 278 10.80 -13.18 31.95
C GLU A 278 9.37 -12.86 31.49
N GLN A 279 8.44 -12.70 32.43
CA GLN A 279 7.05 -12.36 32.08
C GLN A 279 6.93 -10.95 31.50
N GLN A 280 7.64 -9.96 32.05
CA GLN A 280 7.68 -8.60 31.50
C GLN A 280 8.35 -8.58 30.11
N LEU A 281 9.43 -9.33 29.93
CA LEU A 281 10.09 -9.47 28.63
C LEU A 281 9.15 -10.11 27.60
N ARG A 282 8.45 -11.19 27.97
CA ARG A 282 7.45 -11.84 27.10
C ARG A 282 6.39 -10.84 26.64
N LEU A 283 5.76 -10.10 27.54
CA LEU A 283 4.73 -9.10 27.19
C LEU A 283 5.30 -7.98 26.30
N THR A 284 6.52 -7.53 26.59
CA THR A 284 7.22 -6.52 25.80
C THR A 284 7.47 -7.01 24.37
N ILE A 285 7.89 -8.26 24.21
CA ILE A 285 8.09 -8.90 22.91
C ILE A 285 6.77 -9.00 22.15
N GLU A 286 5.69 -9.41 22.82
CA GLU A 286 4.35 -9.47 22.21
C GLU A 286 3.92 -8.10 21.67
N ALA A 287 4.07 -7.02 22.44
CA ALA A 287 3.76 -5.66 22.00
C ALA A 287 4.65 -5.21 20.82
N LEU A 288 5.94 -5.58 20.83
CA LEU A 288 6.86 -5.29 19.73
C LEU A 288 6.44 -6.02 18.43
N ARG A 289 5.97 -7.26 18.53
CA ARG A 289 5.46 -8.03 17.37
C ARG A 289 4.12 -7.47 16.87
N GLU A 290 3.25 -6.99 17.73
CA GLU A 290 2.03 -6.28 17.32
C GLU A 290 2.36 -4.98 16.55
N ARG A 291 3.39 -4.23 17.01
CA ARG A 291 3.87 -3.05 16.28
C ARG A 291 4.53 -3.44 14.96
N GLN A 292 5.30 -4.52 14.92
CA GLN A 292 5.91 -5.03 13.70
C GLN A 292 4.84 -5.34 12.65
N GLU A 293 3.78 -6.08 12.99
CA GLU A 293 2.70 -6.38 12.04
C GLU A 293 2.01 -5.10 11.54
N HIS A 294 1.79 -4.12 12.43
CA HIS A 294 1.21 -2.83 12.06
C HIS A 294 2.06 -2.10 11.02
N GLU A 295 3.38 -2.05 11.20
CA GLU A 295 4.31 -1.40 10.27
C GLU A 295 4.38 -2.14 8.94
N LEU A 296 4.41 -3.48 8.92
CA LEU A 296 4.36 -4.24 7.67
C LEU A 296 3.08 -3.98 6.86
N VAL A 297 1.98 -3.60 7.51
CA VAL A 297 0.73 -3.27 6.82
C VAL A 297 0.70 -1.79 6.40
N ASN A 298 1.08 -0.87 7.29
CA ASN A 298 0.76 0.57 7.17
C ASN A 298 1.97 1.49 6.99
N ASN A 299 3.20 1.01 7.06
CA ASN A 299 4.36 1.88 6.86
C ASN A 299 4.35 2.46 5.43
N ARG A 300 4.60 3.76 5.27
CA ARG A 300 4.55 4.43 3.95
C ARG A 300 5.70 4.02 3.03
N GLU A 301 6.84 3.66 3.60
CA GLU A 301 8.02 3.25 2.84
C GLU A 301 7.89 1.81 2.38
N PHE A 302 7.63 0.83 3.27
CA PHE A 302 7.63 -0.60 2.90
C PHE A 302 6.31 -1.34 3.21
N GLY A 303 5.34 -0.69 3.85
CA GLY A 303 4.09 -1.33 4.26
C GLY A 303 3.21 -1.70 3.05
N LEU A 304 2.59 -2.88 3.12
CA LEU A 304 1.88 -3.50 2.01
C LEU A 304 0.76 -2.62 1.44
N LEU A 305 -0.02 -1.95 2.29
CA LEU A 305 -1.13 -1.10 1.81
C LEU A 305 -0.64 0.11 1.02
N HIS A 306 0.56 0.62 1.26
CA HIS A 306 1.11 1.75 0.52
C HIS A 306 1.94 1.31 -0.68
N ASN A 307 2.48 0.09 -0.65
CA ASN A 307 3.39 -0.43 -1.67
C ASN A 307 2.74 -1.30 -2.74
N ALA A 308 1.42 -1.50 -2.67
CA ALA A 308 0.68 -2.08 -3.77
C ALA A 308 0.71 -1.14 -4.98
N ASP A 309 1.04 -1.72 -6.13
CA ASP A 309 1.06 -1.03 -7.41
C ASP A 309 -0.31 -0.43 -7.75
N LEU A 310 -0.33 0.76 -8.35
CA LEU A 310 -1.56 1.50 -8.63
C LEU A 310 -2.50 0.69 -9.54
N GLY A 311 -1.96 -0.03 -10.53
CA GLY A 311 -2.74 -0.89 -11.41
C GLY A 311 -3.32 -2.14 -10.73
N GLN A 312 -2.88 -2.44 -9.50
CA GLN A 312 -3.37 -3.56 -8.68
C GLN A 312 -4.33 -3.11 -7.57
N ARG A 313 -4.62 -1.81 -7.50
CA ARG A 313 -5.67 -1.24 -6.66
C ARG A 313 -6.98 -1.21 -7.43
N ILE A 314 -8.03 -1.68 -6.79
CA ILE A 314 -9.39 -1.66 -7.33
C ILE A 314 -10.35 -1.16 -6.26
N HIS A 315 -11.45 -0.54 -6.65
CA HIS A 315 -12.49 -0.10 -5.72
C HIS A 315 -13.70 -1.03 -5.78
N THR A 316 -14.41 -1.15 -4.67
CA THR A 316 -15.70 -1.85 -4.64
C THR A 316 -16.71 -1.19 -5.56
N ARG A 317 -17.54 -2.00 -6.24
CA ARG A 317 -18.56 -1.48 -7.17
C ARG A 317 -19.73 -0.79 -6.48
N THR A 318 -20.13 -1.28 -5.31
CA THR A 318 -21.36 -0.86 -4.61
C THR A 318 -21.16 -0.38 -3.18
N GLY A 319 -19.90 -0.29 -2.71
CA GLY A 319 -19.54 0.03 -1.33
C GLY A 319 -19.16 -1.23 -0.53
N PRO A 320 -20.12 -2.11 -0.15
CA PRO A 320 -19.80 -3.36 0.52
C PRO A 320 -19.00 -4.31 -0.39
N PRO A 321 -18.13 -5.17 0.18
CA PRO A 321 -17.32 -6.09 -0.61
C PRO A 321 -18.19 -7.25 -1.11
N THR A 322 -18.46 -7.28 -2.41
CA THR A 322 -19.26 -8.34 -3.03
C THR A 322 -18.41 -9.53 -3.48
N PRO A 323 -19.01 -10.71 -3.72
CA PRO A 323 -18.35 -11.82 -4.42
C PRO A 323 -17.61 -11.44 -5.70
N ASP A 324 -18.19 -10.53 -6.49
CA ASP A 324 -17.60 -10.07 -7.75
C ASP A 324 -16.38 -9.19 -7.51
N ASP A 325 -16.39 -8.36 -6.45
CA ASP A 325 -15.21 -7.56 -6.06
C ASP A 325 -14.07 -8.46 -5.60
N MET A 326 -14.38 -9.55 -4.88
CA MET A 326 -13.39 -10.54 -4.44
C MET A 326 -12.83 -11.35 -5.61
N ASP A 327 -13.67 -11.72 -6.59
CA ASP A 327 -13.21 -12.37 -7.83
C ASP A 327 -12.35 -11.40 -8.67
N ALA A 328 -12.69 -10.10 -8.72
CA ALA A 328 -11.87 -9.07 -9.37
C ALA A 328 -10.51 -8.88 -8.66
N LEU A 329 -10.49 -8.92 -7.33
CA LEU A 329 -9.26 -8.87 -6.55
C LEU A 329 -8.37 -10.09 -6.82
N LEU A 330 -8.95 -11.29 -6.90
CA LEU A 330 -8.19 -12.49 -7.26
C LEU A 330 -7.73 -12.47 -8.73
N ALA A 331 -8.48 -11.83 -9.63
CA ALA A 331 -8.05 -11.67 -11.03
C ALA A 331 -6.80 -10.77 -11.16
N LYS A 332 -6.61 -9.81 -10.25
CA LYS A 332 -5.39 -8.99 -10.16
C LYS A 332 -4.16 -9.82 -9.76
N VAL A 333 -4.34 -10.78 -8.85
CA VAL A 333 -3.28 -11.66 -8.31
C VAL A 333 -3.48 -13.11 -8.77
N TRP A 334 -3.87 -13.31 -10.03
CA TRP A 334 -4.35 -14.63 -10.52
C TRP A 334 -3.27 -15.71 -10.54
N LYS A 335 -1.99 -15.31 -10.57
CA LYS A 335 -0.83 -16.21 -10.54
C LYS A 335 -0.64 -16.69 -9.11
N GLU A 336 -1.16 -17.86 -8.79
CA GLU A 336 -0.97 -18.54 -7.49
C GLU A 336 -1.24 -17.65 -6.25
N PRO A 337 -2.46 -17.09 -6.10
CA PRO A 337 -2.82 -16.31 -4.92
C PRO A 337 -2.77 -17.19 -3.66
N ALA A 338 -2.00 -16.76 -2.66
CA ALA A 338 -1.76 -17.54 -1.45
C ALA A 338 -2.71 -17.18 -0.31
N PHE A 339 -2.93 -15.88 -0.06
CA PHE A 339 -3.72 -15.40 1.08
C PHE A 339 -4.49 -14.12 0.75
N ILE A 340 -5.66 -13.98 1.38
CA ILE A 340 -6.43 -12.75 1.47
C ILE A 340 -6.35 -12.25 2.91
N PHE A 341 -6.09 -10.97 3.12
CA PHE A 341 -6.11 -10.31 4.42
C PHE A 341 -7.16 -9.21 4.45
N ALA A 342 -7.97 -9.20 5.51
CA ALA A 342 -9.03 -8.21 5.68
C ALA A 342 -9.24 -7.88 7.15
N HIS A 343 -9.71 -6.66 7.43
CA HIS A 343 -10.16 -6.32 8.77
C HIS A 343 -11.33 -7.25 9.17
N PRO A 344 -11.44 -7.74 10.42
CA PRO A 344 -12.51 -8.66 10.83
C PRO A 344 -13.93 -8.18 10.48
N LYS A 345 -14.16 -6.86 10.57
CA LYS A 345 -15.44 -6.24 10.15
C LYS A 345 -15.69 -6.32 8.64
N ALA A 346 -14.64 -6.21 7.82
CA ALA A 346 -14.74 -6.38 6.36
C ALA A 346 -15.01 -7.84 5.98
N ILE A 347 -14.40 -8.81 6.68
CA ILE A 347 -14.74 -10.24 6.53
C ILE A 347 -16.21 -10.49 6.84
N ALA A 348 -16.72 -9.88 7.92
CA ALA A 348 -18.13 -9.98 8.28
C ALA A 348 -19.05 -9.31 7.24
N ALA A 349 -18.66 -8.15 6.67
CA ALA A 349 -19.40 -7.49 5.60
C ALA A 349 -19.47 -8.36 4.33
N PHE A 350 -18.33 -8.94 3.93
CA PHE A 350 -18.27 -9.90 2.83
C PHE A 350 -19.19 -11.11 3.07
N ALA A 351 -19.17 -11.67 4.27
CA ALA A 351 -20.06 -12.77 4.62
C ALA A 351 -21.55 -12.38 4.55
N ARG A 352 -21.92 -11.14 4.90
CA ARG A 352 -23.30 -10.63 4.70
C ARG A 352 -23.66 -10.57 3.22
N GLU A 353 -22.76 -10.08 2.37
CA GLU A 353 -22.97 -10.02 0.91
C GLU A 353 -23.07 -11.40 0.27
N CYS A 354 -22.32 -12.39 0.76
CA CYS A 354 -22.48 -13.78 0.33
C CYS A 354 -23.86 -14.33 0.75
N ASN A 355 -24.23 -14.16 2.03
CA ASN A 355 -25.49 -14.67 2.56
C ASN A 355 -26.71 -14.07 1.86
N SER A 356 -26.69 -12.77 1.55
CA SER A 356 -27.78 -12.11 0.82
C SER A 356 -27.96 -12.64 -0.61
N ARG A 357 -26.90 -13.23 -1.19
CA ARG A 357 -26.90 -13.90 -2.50
C ARG A 357 -27.06 -15.42 -2.42
N GLY A 358 -27.27 -15.98 -1.22
CA GLY A 358 -27.38 -17.43 -1.02
C GLY A 358 -26.07 -18.19 -1.23
N LEU A 359 -24.93 -17.50 -1.14
CA LEU A 359 -23.60 -18.08 -1.29
C LEU A 359 -22.99 -18.37 0.09
N TYR A 360 -22.38 -19.55 0.23
CA TYR A 360 -21.69 -19.95 1.45
C TYR A 360 -20.21 -20.23 1.11
N PRO A 361 -19.28 -19.32 1.50
CA PRO A 361 -17.85 -19.52 1.25
C PRO A 361 -17.37 -20.84 1.86
N GLN A 362 -16.52 -21.55 1.12
CA GLN A 362 -15.93 -22.79 1.59
C GLN A 362 -14.85 -22.51 2.65
N SER A 363 -14.48 -23.55 3.40
CA SER A 363 -13.31 -23.50 4.28
C SER A 363 -12.15 -24.25 3.66
N THR A 364 -10.93 -23.81 3.95
CA THR A 364 -9.70 -24.51 3.59
C THR A 364 -8.87 -24.81 4.83
N GLU A 365 -7.97 -25.76 4.75
CA GLU A 365 -7.07 -26.13 5.84
C GLU A 365 -5.80 -25.28 5.78
N LEU A 366 -5.47 -24.62 6.89
CA LEU A 366 -4.26 -23.82 7.06
C LEU A 366 -3.65 -24.15 8.42
N ASN A 367 -2.44 -24.72 8.42
CA ASN A 367 -1.71 -25.11 9.64
C ASN A 367 -2.55 -25.98 10.59
N GLY A 368 -3.31 -26.95 10.05
CA GLY A 368 -4.17 -27.86 10.79
C GLY A 368 -5.50 -27.27 11.26
N ASN A 369 -5.81 -26.01 10.92
CA ASN A 369 -7.08 -25.35 11.26
C ASN A 369 -7.92 -25.08 10.00
N ARG A 370 -9.24 -25.15 10.13
CA ARG A 370 -10.15 -24.71 9.06
C ARG A 370 -10.38 -23.20 9.13
N VAL A 371 -10.06 -22.51 8.04
CA VAL A 371 -10.26 -21.07 7.90
C VAL A 371 -11.22 -20.77 6.75
N PRO A 372 -12.00 -19.68 6.81
CA PRO A 372 -12.83 -19.24 5.68
C PRO A 372 -11.96 -19.02 4.44
N ALA A 373 -12.49 -19.35 3.27
CA ALA A 373 -11.78 -19.19 2.00
C ALA A 373 -12.72 -18.71 0.89
N TRP A 374 -12.14 -17.99 -0.07
CA TRP A 374 -12.81 -17.62 -1.31
C TRP A 374 -12.05 -18.22 -2.48
N ARG A 375 -12.73 -19.02 -3.31
CA ARG A 375 -12.12 -19.75 -4.45
C ARG A 375 -10.88 -20.57 -4.07
N GLY A 376 -10.87 -21.14 -2.86
CA GLY A 376 -9.74 -21.91 -2.33
C GLY A 376 -8.64 -21.09 -1.66
N VAL A 377 -8.69 -19.75 -1.75
CA VAL A 377 -7.73 -18.85 -1.11
C VAL A 377 -8.20 -18.50 0.30
N PRO A 378 -7.40 -18.79 1.37
CA PRO A 378 -7.74 -18.45 2.75
C PRO A 378 -7.96 -16.94 2.97
N ILE A 379 -9.02 -16.58 3.70
CA ILE A 379 -9.29 -15.22 4.18
C ILE A 379 -8.87 -15.13 5.65
N LEU A 380 -7.83 -14.36 5.93
CA LEU A 380 -7.21 -14.23 7.25
C LEU A 380 -7.54 -12.86 7.86
N PRO A 381 -7.97 -12.82 9.14
CA PRO A 381 -8.23 -11.56 9.82
C PRO A 381 -6.93 -10.82 10.13
N CYS A 382 -6.89 -9.53 9.78
CA CYS A 382 -5.82 -8.62 10.15
C CYS A 382 -6.44 -7.31 10.69
N ASN A 383 -6.39 -7.11 12.00
CA ASN A 383 -6.92 -5.90 12.64
C ASN A 383 -6.00 -4.68 12.47
N LYS A 384 -4.85 -4.84 11.81
CA LYS A 384 -3.93 -3.73 11.50
C LYS A 384 -4.31 -2.99 10.22
N ILE A 385 -5.20 -3.57 9.40
CA ILE A 385 -5.78 -2.85 8.26
C ILE A 385 -6.72 -1.78 8.83
N PRO A 386 -6.52 -0.49 8.46
CA PRO A 386 -7.24 0.61 9.07
C PRO A 386 -8.71 0.59 8.67
N VAL A 387 -9.55 1.07 9.59
CA VAL A 387 -10.95 1.40 9.34
C VAL A 387 -11.10 2.89 9.54
N SER A 388 -11.52 3.60 8.50
CA SER A 388 -11.74 5.04 8.55
C SER A 388 -12.96 5.40 9.39
N ASP A 389 -13.05 6.67 9.81
CA ASP A 389 -14.20 7.19 10.54
C ASP A 389 -15.52 7.10 9.74
N ARG A 390 -15.41 7.03 8.40
CA ARG A 390 -16.53 6.81 7.48
C ARG A 390 -16.93 5.34 7.33
N GLY A 391 -16.30 4.43 8.09
CA GLY A 391 -16.58 3.00 8.00
C GLY A 391 -16.05 2.35 6.72
N LEU A 392 -14.96 2.87 6.15
CA LEU A 392 -14.28 2.28 5.00
C LEU A 392 -13.01 1.54 5.44
N SER A 393 -12.71 0.43 4.78
CA SER A 393 -11.53 -0.41 5.01
C SER A 393 -10.91 -0.82 3.67
N SER A 394 -9.85 -1.61 3.72
CA SER A 394 -9.29 -2.29 2.55
C SER A 394 -9.30 -3.83 2.75
N ILE A 395 -9.18 -4.56 1.64
CA ILE A 395 -8.90 -6.00 1.61
C ILE A 395 -7.70 -6.21 0.70
N MET A 396 -6.72 -7.01 1.11
CA MET A 396 -5.54 -7.32 0.31
C MET A 396 -5.56 -8.79 -0.13
N ALA A 397 -5.12 -9.07 -1.34
CA ALA A 397 -4.79 -10.43 -1.78
C ALA A 397 -3.33 -10.46 -2.21
N MET A 398 -2.61 -11.55 -1.90
CA MET A 398 -1.19 -11.64 -2.24
C MET A 398 -0.74 -13.05 -2.59
N ARG A 399 0.20 -13.12 -3.53
CA ARG A 399 1.14 -14.24 -3.73
C ARG A 399 2.32 -14.03 -2.81
N VAL A 400 2.95 -15.09 -2.31
CA VAL A 400 4.06 -14.98 -1.34
C VAL A 400 5.28 -15.81 -1.75
N GLY A 401 6.48 -15.37 -1.32
CA GLY A 401 7.73 -16.12 -1.47
C GLY A 401 8.60 -15.68 -2.66
N GLU A 402 9.92 -15.85 -2.54
CA GLU A 402 10.88 -15.44 -3.60
C GLU A 402 10.76 -16.28 -4.87
N ALA A 403 10.56 -17.59 -4.74
CA ALA A 403 10.45 -18.51 -5.87
C ALA A 403 9.29 -18.15 -6.81
N GLU A 404 8.16 -17.78 -6.21
CA GLU A 404 6.95 -17.37 -6.94
C GLU A 404 6.94 -15.89 -7.30
N GLN A 405 8.00 -15.13 -7.00
CA GLN A 405 8.04 -13.67 -7.17
C GLN A 405 6.87 -13.00 -6.44
N GLY A 406 6.58 -13.46 -5.22
CA GLY A 406 5.51 -12.96 -4.37
C GLY A 406 5.94 -11.81 -3.45
N VAL A 407 5.16 -11.60 -2.40
CA VAL A 407 5.51 -10.75 -1.25
C VAL A 407 6.40 -11.54 -0.29
N VAL A 408 7.44 -10.90 0.22
CA VAL A 408 8.36 -11.47 1.20
C VAL A 408 8.57 -10.53 2.38
N GLY A 409 8.73 -11.12 3.57
CA GLY A 409 9.20 -10.42 4.76
C GLY A 409 10.71 -10.39 4.78
N LEU A 410 11.30 -9.29 5.21
CA LEU A 410 12.74 -9.15 5.34
C LEU A 410 13.10 -9.10 6.81
N HIS A 411 14.12 -9.83 7.23
CA HIS A 411 14.58 -9.84 8.62
C HIS A 411 16.09 -10.06 8.70
N ARG A 412 16.63 -9.81 9.89
CA ARG A 412 18.03 -10.13 10.21
C ARG A 412 18.12 -11.02 11.43
N THR A 413 18.44 -12.29 11.20
CA THR A 413 18.85 -13.27 12.22
C THR A 413 20.36 -13.25 12.46
N GLY A 414 20.84 -13.89 13.53
CA GLY A 414 22.25 -13.91 13.91
C GLY A 414 22.70 -12.59 14.55
N LEU A 415 21.78 -11.88 15.19
CA LEU A 415 22.09 -10.64 15.90
C LEU A 415 22.92 -10.94 17.16
N PRO A 416 23.81 -10.03 17.59
CA PRO A 416 24.36 -10.10 18.94
C PRO A 416 23.23 -10.10 19.97
N ASP A 417 23.33 -10.95 21.00
CA ASP A 417 22.30 -11.08 22.04
C ASP A 417 20.90 -11.48 21.48
N GLU A 418 20.87 -12.28 20.40
CA GLU A 418 19.62 -12.78 19.81
C GLU A 418 18.88 -13.72 20.78
N TYR A 419 17.64 -13.36 21.09
CA TYR A 419 16.76 -14.11 21.99
C TYR A 419 15.85 -15.06 21.20
N GLN A 420 15.35 -14.61 20.05
CA GLN A 420 14.57 -15.38 19.07
C GLN A 420 14.95 -14.91 17.66
N PRO A 421 14.72 -15.70 16.60
CA PRO A 421 15.04 -15.29 15.23
C PRO A 421 14.52 -13.88 14.90
N GLY A 422 15.45 -12.97 14.59
CA GLY A 422 15.17 -11.58 14.25
C GLY A 422 14.93 -10.63 15.43
N LEU A 423 15.11 -11.08 16.67
CA LEU A 423 14.86 -10.30 17.88
C LEU A 423 16.00 -10.45 18.89
N SER A 424 16.62 -9.32 19.26
CA SER A 424 17.71 -9.26 20.23
C SER A 424 17.28 -8.60 21.54
N VAL A 425 17.79 -9.09 22.67
CA VAL A 425 17.55 -8.54 24.01
C VAL A 425 18.90 -8.27 24.67
N ARG A 426 19.28 -6.99 24.77
CA ARG A 426 20.58 -6.58 25.32
C ARG A 426 20.43 -5.94 26.69
N PHE A 427 21.22 -6.41 27.67
CA PHE A 427 21.30 -5.76 28.98
C PHE A 427 22.05 -4.41 28.87
N MET A 428 21.45 -3.34 29.40
CA MET A 428 21.98 -1.98 29.32
C MET A 428 22.70 -1.52 30.61
N GLY A 429 22.53 -2.25 31.72
CA GLY A 429 23.04 -1.86 33.03
C GLY A 429 21.96 -1.69 34.10
N ILE A 430 22.40 -1.30 35.30
CA ILE A 430 21.57 -1.02 36.46
C ILE A 430 21.77 0.45 36.83
N SER A 431 20.69 1.19 37.02
CA SER A 431 20.76 2.60 37.45
C SER A 431 21.10 2.75 38.94
N ASP A 432 21.42 3.98 39.35
CA ASP A 432 21.55 4.42 40.74
C ASP A 432 20.29 4.15 41.59
N LYS A 433 19.12 4.03 40.94
CA LYS A 433 17.83 3.65 41.53
C LYS A 433 17.57 2.14 41.52
N ALA A 434 18.59 1.33 41.27
CA ALA A 434 18.53 -0.13 41.22
C ALA A 434 17.53 -0.69 40.18
N ILE A 435 17.35 0.02 39.05
CA ILE A 435 16.51 -0.40 37.93
C ILE A 435 17.38 -1.08 36.87
N ILE A 436 17.09 -2.35 36.59
CA ILE A 436 17.69 -3.16 35.52
C ILE A 436 17.02 -2.77 34.19
N SER A 437 17.81 -2.41 33.18
CA SER A 437 17.31 -2.03 31.86
C SER A 437 17.74 -3.03 30.78
N TYR A 438 16.79 -3.44 29.93
CA TYR A 438 17.03 -4.28 28.75
C TYR A 438 16.54 -3.56 27.49
N LEU A 439 17.37 -3.50 26.46
CA LEU A 439 17.01 -3.03 25.13
C LEU A 439 16.50 -4.22 24.31
N VAL A 440 15.23 -4.20 23.92
CA VAL A 440 14.63 -5.19 23.02
C VAL A 440 14.57 -4.56 21.63
N THR A 441 15.11 -5.25 20.62
CA THR A 441 15.20 -4.74 19.24
C THR A 441 14.80 -5.82 18.24
N THR A 442 14.07 -5.42 17.20
CA THR A 442 13.75 -6.25 16.03
C THR A 442 14.01 -5.44 14.75
N TYR A 443 14.57 -6.10 13.74
CA TYR A 443 14.83 -5.51 12.43
C TYR A 443 13.97 -6.20 11.37
N TYR A 444 13.20 -5.42 10.62
CA TYR A 444 12.25 -5.96 9.66
C TYR A 444 11.92 -4.99 8.52
N SER A 445 11.45 -5.55 7.41
CA SER A 445 10.84 -4.81 6.30
C SER A 445 9.95 -5.77 5.50
N ALA A 446 9.29 -5.30 4.45
CA ALA A 446 8.58 -6.13 3.48
C ALA A 446 8.91 -5.68 2.06
N ALA A 447 8.97 -6.63 1.13
CA ALA A 447 9.19 -6.36 -0.27
C ALA A 447 8.13 -7.04 -1.13
N VAL A 448 7.54 -6.26 -2.05
CA VAL A 448 6.68 -6.77 -3.13
C VAL A 448 7.58 -6.96 -4.34
N LEU A 449 7.85 -8.21 -4.73
CA LEU A 449 8.89 -8.49 -5.74
C LEU A 449 8.48 -8.05 -7.15
N VAL A 450 7.22 -8.27 -7.52
CA VAL A 450 6.64 -7.77 -8.78
C VAL A 450 5.25 -7.17 -8.54
N PRO A 451 4.79 -6.22 -9.37
CA PRO A 451 3.51 -5.53 -9.17
C PRO A 451 2.33 -6.49 -8.95
N ASP A 452 2.18 -7.51 -9.78
CA ASP A 452 1.06 -8.46 -9.75
C ASP A 452 1.06 -9.45 -8.55
N ALA A 453 2.02 -9.32 -7.63
CA ALA A 453 2.08 -10.14 -6.42
C ALA A 453 1.14 -9.66 -5.31
N LEU A 454 0.66 -8.41 -5.36
CA LEU A 454 -0.16 -7.79 -4.32
C LEU A 454 -1.27 -6.95 -4.94
N GLY A 455 -2.52 -7.34 -4.68
CA GLY A 455 -3.72 -6.58 -5.04
C GLY A 455 -4.41 -6.01 -3.82
N VAL A 456 -5.04 -4.84 -3.98
CA VAL A 456 -5.78 -4.16 -2.90
C VAL A 456 -7.15 -3.76 -3.39
N LEU A 457 -8.19 -4.22 -2.70
CA LEU A 457 -9.55 -3.72 -2.82
C LEU A 457 -9.76 -2.60 -1.81
N GLU A 458 -9.99 -1.40 -2.31
CA GLU A 458 -10.15 -0.17 -1.56
C GLU A 458 -11.62 0.24 -1.42
N SER A 459 -11.86 1.19 -0.51
CA SER A 459 -13.18 1.76 -0.24
C SER A 459 -14.22 0.73 0.20
N VAL A 460 -13.78 -0.31 0.91
CA VAL A 460 -14.64 -1.40 1.37
C VAL A 460 -15.51 -0.92 2.54
N GLU A 461 -16.80 -0.78 2.30
CA GLU A 461 -17.78 -0.42 3.32
C GLU A 461 -18.05 -1.61 4.24
N ILE A 462 -17.89 -1.41 5.55
CA ILE A 462 -17.97 -2.50 6.55
C ILE A 462 -19.29 -2.54 7.35
N GLY A 463 -20.19 -1.57 7.11
CA GLY A 463 -21.39 -1.31 7.92
C GLY A 463 -22.66 -1.42 7.13
#